data_AF-A0A8T3C211-F1
#
_entry.id   AF-A0A8T3C211-F1
#
_cell.length_a   1.000
_cell.length_b   1.000
_cell.length_c   1.000
_cell.angle_alpha   90.00
_cell.angle_beta   90.00
_cell.angle_gamma   90.00
#
_symmetry.space_group_name_H-M   'P 1'
#
loop_
_entity.id
_entity.type
_entity.pdbx_description
1 polymer ?
#
loop_
_entity_poly.entity_id
_entity_poly.type
_entity_poly.pdbx_seq_one_letter_code
_entity_poly.pdbx_strand_id
1 'polypeptide(L)'
;MLTLLISQTEDSFTAAAPADVVYVQDVQEDVVIPSSLKFLISKIKSIIPIQLSNKNYSTWRSQILKLFRANNYSGFLDKNTSVPSHITTDSTITSRPNVAYSRWIIADQNLAAAICSTIFVGILPYVLHLDNCADIWSTLEWRLQAMNRSRVIHLKKELHHIAIGQQTMLQYLANIKTLVDNIAAAWCPIDNEDILLYTLNGLPP
;
A
#
# COMPACT_ATOMS: atom_id res chain seq x y z
N MET A 1 -48.07 -22.09 -63.87
CA MET A 1 -48.19 -21.53 -65.23
C MET A 1 -48.72 -20.11 -65.06
N LEU A 2 -48.06 -19.02 -65.44
CA LEU A 2 -46.97 -18.79 -66.37
C LEU A 2 -46.27 -17.45 -66.02
N THR A 3 -45.07 -17.31 -66.56
CA THR A 3 -43.93 -16.47 -66.14
C THR A 3 -43.79 -15.17 -66.97
N LEU A 4 -42.91 -14.26 -66.50
CA LEU A 4 -42.21 -13.10 -67.12
C LEU A 4 -42.72 -11.67 -66.78
N LEU A 5 -41.95 -10.76 -66.12
CA LEU A 5 -40.67 -10.06 -66.45
C LEU A 5 -40.84 -9.08 -67.65
N ILE A 6 -40.47 -7.80 -67.72
CA ILE A 6 -39.56 -6.84 -67.03
C ILE A 6 -39.94 -5.39 -67.45
N SER A 7 -39.74 -4.38 -66.57
CA SER A 7 -39.04 -3.09 -66.87
C SER A 7 -39.14 -2.17 -65.64
N GLN A 8 -38.04 -2.03 -64.89
CA GLN A 8 -37.12 -0.87 -64.92
C GLN A 8 -37.75 0.44 -64.41
N THR A 9 -37.28 0.87 -63.24
CA THR A 9 -37.09 2.28 -62.88
C THR A 9 -36.10 2.31 -61.70
N GLU A 10 -34.82 2.45 -62.03
CA GLU A 10 -33.79 2.90 -61.11
C GLU A 10 -34.01 4.40 -60.91
N ASP A 11 -34.56 4.81 -59.76
CA ASP A 11 -34.49 6.20 -59.33
C ASP A 11 -33.35 6.36 -58.33
N SER A 12 -32.29 6.97 -58.84
CA SER A 12 -31.11 7.45 -58.15
C SER A 12 -31.47 8.46 -57.05
N PHE A 13 -31.38 8.05 -55.79
CA PHE A 13 -31.32 8.97 -54.66
C PHE A 13 -29.86 9.40 -54.45
N THR A 14 -29.51 10.58 -54.98
CA THR A 14 -28.24 11.26 -54.67
C THR A 14 -28.34 11.82 -53.25
N ALA A 15 -27.96 11.03 -52.25
CA ALA A 15 -27.81 11.52 -50.89
C ALA A 15 -26.52 12.36 -50.80
N ALA A 16 -26.67 13.68 -50.80
CA ALA A 16 -25.60 14.61 -50.46
C ALA A 16 -25.09 14.30 -49.04
N ALA A 17 -23.80 14.01 -48.93
CA ALA A 17 -23.12 13.78 -47.66
C ALA A 17 -23.20 15.05 -46.79
N PRO A 18 -23.55 14.95 -45.49
CA PRO A 18 -23.44 16.09 -44.60
C PRO A 18 -21.96 16.44 -44.39
N ALA A 19 -21.66 17.73 -44.56
CA ALA A 19 -20.35 18.33 -44.35
C ALA A 19 -19.82 18.07 -42.93
N ASP A 20 -18.54 17.71 -42.87
CA ASP A 20 -17.59 17.88 -41.77
C ASP A 20 -18.07 17.53 -40.35
N VAL A 21 -18.27 16.22 -40.12
CA VAL A 21 -17.88 15.68 -38.81
C VAL A 21 -16.36 15.56 -38.84
N VAL A 22 -15.68 16.62 -38.38
CA VAL A 22 -14.26 16.51 -38.02
C VAL A 22 -14.19 15.48 -36.90
N TYR A 23 -13.81 14.24 -37.24
CA TYR A 23 -13.28 13.32 -36.27
C TYR A 23 -12.04 14.00 -35.69
N VAL A 24 -12.20 14.63 -34.53
CA VAL A 24 -11.06 15.00 -33.71
C VAL A 24 -10.36 13.68 -33.45
N GLN A 25 -9.25 13.44 -34.15
CA GLN A 25 -8.37 12.32 -33.86
C GLN A 25 -8.08 12.40 -32.38
N ASP A 26 -8.54 11.38 -31.65
CA ASP A 26 -8.29 11.24 -30.24
C ASP A 26 -6.77 11.19 -30.10
N VAL A 27 -6.16 12.30 -29.69
CA VAL A 27 -4.76 12.31 -29.29
C VAL A 27 -4.74 11.47 -28.02
N GLN A 28 -4.56 10.17 -28.20
CA GLN A 28 -4.31 9.24 -27.14
C GLN A 28 -2.95 9.64 -26.58
N GLU A 29 -2.93 10.55 -25.60
CA GLU A 29 -1.74 10.80 -24.81
C GLU A 29 -1.34 9.46 -24.21
N ASP A 30 -0.30 8.84 -24.79
CA ASP A 30 0.22 7.57 -24.31
C ASP A 30 0.44 7.68 -22.81
N VAL A 31 -0.18 6.77 -22.06
CA VAL A 31 -0.08 6.77 -20.60
C VAL A 31 1.30 6.24 -20.23
N VAL A 32 2.29 7.13 -20.22
CA VAL A 32 3.68 6.78 -19.89
C VAL A 32 3.83 6.64 -18.38
N ILE A 33 4.29 5.47 -17.94
CA ILE A 33 4.63 5.19 -16.53
C ILE A 33 5.79 6.11 -16.11
N PRO A 34 5.64 6.95 -15.06
CA PRO A 34 6.69 7.85 -14.59
C PRO A 34 7.98 7.12 -14.19
N SER A 35 9.14 7.73 -14.48
CA SER A 35 10.45 7.15 -14.13
C SER A 35 10.63 6.94 -12.62
N SER A 36 10.07 7.82 -11.79
CA SER A 36 10.05 7.68 -10.33
C SER A 36 9.28 6.43 -9.87
N LEU A 37 8.16 6.11 -10.54
CA LEU A 37 7.37 4.92 -10.26
C LEU A 37 8.15 3.66 -10.64
N LYS A 38 8.78 3.65 -11.83
CA LYS A 38 9.66 2.54 -12.27
C LYS A 38 10.83 2.32 -11.31
N PHE A 39 11.47 3.40 -10.87
CA PHE A 39 12.55 3.35 -9.88
C PHE A 39 12.06 2.75 -8.56
N LEU A 40 10.93 3.22 -8.03
CA LEU A 40 10.36 2.72 -6.79
C LEU A 40 10.07 1.22 -6.86
N ILE A 41 9.33 0.77 -7.89
CA ILE A 41 8.96 -0.65 -8.03
C ILE A 41 10.22 -1.54 -8.15
N SER A 42 11.20 -1.11 -8.95
CA SER A 42 12.42 -1.90 -9.16
C SER A 42 13.36 -1.94 -7.94
N LYS A 43 13.34 -0.90 -7.10
CA LYS A 43 14.24 -0.78 -5.94
C LYS A 43 13.58 -1.07 -4.59
N ILE A 44 12.25 -1.23 -4.52
CA ILE A 44 11.55 -1.36 -3.24
C ILE A 44 12.11 -2.50 -2.37
N LYS A 45 12.39 -3.67 -2.96
CA LYS A 45 12.97 -4.82 -2.23
C LYS A 45 14.42 -4.59 -1.79
N SER A 46 15.16 -3.72 -2.47
CA SER A 46 16.51 -3.33 -2.08
C SER A 46 16.50 -2.30 -0.94
N ILE A 47 15.50 -1.42 -0.91
CA ILE A 47 15.34 -0.36 0.10
C ILE A 47 14.69 -0.90 1.37
N ILE A 48 13.83 -1.92 1.22
CA ILE A 48 13.09 -2.59 2.29
C ILE A 48 13.56 -4.05 2.32
N PRO A 49 14.77 -4.31 2.86
CA PRO A 49 15.38 -5.64 2.82
C PRO A 49 14.66 -6.64 3.74
N ILE A 50 13.92 -6.16 4.73
CA ILE A 50 13.20 -7.00 5.69
C ILE A 50 11.71 -6.94 5.35
N GLN A 51 11.13 -8.09 5.05
CA GLN A 51 9.69 -8.20 4.82
C GLN A 51 8.88 -7.83 6.07
N LEU A 52 7.71 -7.26 5.87
CA LEU A 52 6.79 -6.95 6.95
C LEU A 52 6.38 -8.22 7.69
N SER A 53 6.55 -8.20 9.01
CA SER A 53 6.12 -9.20 9.96
C SER A 53 5.39 -8.52 11.13
N ASN A 54 4.79 -9.32 12.01
CA ASN A 54 4.16 -8.84 13.25
C ASN A 54 5.15 -8.18 14.24
N LYS A 55 6.46 -8.41 14.08
CA LYS A 55 7.48 -7.91 15.00
C LYS A 55 8.13 -6.59 14.57
N ASN A 56 8.13 -6.30 13.27
CA ASN A 56 8.92 -5.19 12.69
C ASN A 56 8.06 -4.11 12.01
N TYR A 57 6.74 -4.09 12.27
CA TYR A 57 5.81 -3.15 11.63
C TYR A 57 6.28 -1.70 11.69
N SER A 58 6.75 -1.21 12.84
CA SER A 58 7.19 0.18 13.00
C SER A 58 8.37 0.53 12.09
N THR A 59 9.35 -0.37 11.96
CA THR A 59 10.52 -0.18 11.10
C THR A 59 10.11 -0.23 9.63
N TRP A 60 9.32 -1.25 9.24
CA TRP A 60 8.79 -1.38 7.88
C TRP A 60 7.96 -0.15 7.48
N ARG A 61 7.05 0.30 8.34
CA ARG A 61 6.22 1.50 8.14
C ARG A 61 7.09 2.72 7.88
N SER A 62 8.12 2.92 8.69
CA SER A 62 9.05 4.05 8.55
C SER A 62 9.77 4.02 7.19
N GLN A 63 10.21 2.84 6.74
CA GLN A 63 10.86 2.69 5.44
C GLN A 63 9.92 2.98 4.27
N ILE A 64 8.70 2.44 4.28
CA ILE A 64 7.68 2.73 3.25
C ILE A 64 7.37 4.22 3.20
N LEU A 65 7.12 4.86 4.34
CA LEU A 65 6.82 6.29 4.40
C LEU A 65 7.95 7.15 3.84
N LYS A 66 9.21 6.84 4.17
CA LYS A 66 10.38 7.55 3.63
C LYS A 66 10.49 7.38 2.11
N LEU A 67 10.28 6.16 1.62
CA LEU A 67 10.33 5.84 0.19
C LEU A 67 9.24 6.58 -0.60
N PHE A 68 8.00 6.55 -0.11
CA PHE A 68 6.87 7.21 -0.76
C PHE A 68 7.02 8.73 -0.75
N ARG A 69 7.45 9.31 0.37
CA ARG A 69 7.73 10.76 0.48
C ARG A 69 8.84 11.20 -0.47
N ALA A 70 9.92 10.43 -0.59
CA ALA A 70 11.03 10.75 -1.49
C ALA A 70 10.63 10.75 -2.98
N ASN A 71 9.55 10.03 -3.35
CA ASN A 71 9.07 9.90 -4.72
C ASN A 71 7.72 10.62 -4.97
N ASN A 72 7.27 11.45 -4.04
CA ASN A 72 5.99 12.19 -4.12
C ASN A 72 4.73 11.30 -4.26
N TYR A 73 4.73 10.12 -3.63
CA TYR A 73 3.60 9.17 -3.63
C TYR A 73 2.86 9.08 -2.30
N SER A 74 3.18 9.93 -1.31
CA SER A 74 2.55 9.86 0.01
C SER A 74 1.02 10.02 -0.03
N GLY A 75 0.47 10.73 -1.00
CA GLY A 75 -0.99 10.88 -1.17
C GLY A 75 -1.71 9.55 -1.44
N PHE A 76 -1.06 8.57 -2.06
CA PHE A 76 -1.65 7.25 -2.31
C PHE A 76 -1.82 6.40 -1.04
N LEU A 77 -1.22 6.80 0.08
CA LEU A 77 -1.38 6.14 1.38
C LEU A 77 -2.56 6.72 2.18
N ASP A 78 -3.09 7.88 1.78
CA ASP A 78 -4.17 8.57 2.46
C ASP A 78 -5.49 8.37 1.72
N LYS A 79 -6.51 7.88 2.44
CA LYS A 79 -7.86 7.69 1.91
C LYS A 79 -8.56 9.00 1.56
N ASN A 80 -8.10 10.12 2.12
CA ASN A 80 -8.71 11.44 1.90
C ASN A 80 -8.14 12.16 0.68
N THR A 81 -7.14 11.59 0.00
CA THR A 81 -6.57 12.20 -1.21
C THR A 81 -7.62 12.26 -2.31
N SER A 82 -7.82 13.45 -2.89
CA SER A 82 -8.77 13.67 -3.98
C SER A 82 -8.38 12.84 -5.21
N VAL A 83 -9.19 11.84 -5.54
CA VAL A 83 -9.04 11.06 -6.78
C VAL A 83 -9.46 11.93 -7.96
N PRO A 84 -8.67 11.99 -9.05
CA PRO A 84 -9.07 12.72 -10.26
C PRO A 84 -10.40 12.20 -10.81
N SER A 85 -11.25 13.08 -11.33
CA SER A 85 -12.51 12.66 -11.95
C SER A 85 -12.27 11.79 -13.19
N HIS A 86 -13.07 10.74 -13.38
CA HIS A 86 -12.96 9.84 -14.53
C HIS A 86 -13.21 10.55 -15.88
N ILE A 87 -14.00 11.61 -15.86
CA ILE A 87 -14.39 12.40 -17.02
C ILE A 87 -13.93 13.83 -16.81
N THR A 88 -13.31 14.41 -17.82
CA THR A 88 -13.09 15.86 -17.90
C THR A 88 -14.23 16.46 -18.72
N THR A 89 -14.94 17.44 -18.16
CA THR A 89 -15.94 18.22 -18.88
C THR A 89 -15.30 19.51 -19.36
N ASP A 90 -14.99 19.60 -20.65
CA ASP A 90 -14.59 20.87 -21.23
C ASP A 90 -15.81 21.81 -21.33
N SER A 91 -15.53 23.12 -21.42
CA SER A 91 -16.52 24.21 -21.59
C SER A 91 -17.51 24.01 -22.76
N THR A 92 -17.32 23.00 -23.59
CA THR A 92 -18.11 22.64 -24.79
C THR A 92 -18.97 21.37 -24.63
N ILE A 93 -19.26 20.91 -23.39
CA ILE A 93 -20.18 19.77 -23.11
C ILE A 93 -19.73 18.44 -23.77
N THR A 94 -18.43 18.29 -24.05
CA THR A 94 -17.89 17.02 -24.55
C THR A 94 -17.25 16.26 -23.39
N SER A 95 -17.83 15.11 -23.03
CA SER A 95 -17.29 14.20 -22.02
C SER A 95 -16.09 13.43 -22.59
N ARG A 96 -14.87 13.73 -22.13
CA ARG A 96 -13.66 13.00 -22.55
C ARG A 96 -13.05 12.20 -21.38
N PRO A 97 -12.44 11.03 -21.65
CA PRO A 97 -11.68 10.29 -20.64
C PRO A 97 -10.56 11.15 -20.05
N ASN A 98 -10.46 11.18 -18.72
CA ASN A 98 -9.42 11.97 -18.07
C ASN A 98 -8.10 11.18 -18.00
N VAL A 99 -7.09 11.62 -18.75
CA VAL A 99 -5.74 11.04 -18.72
C VAL A 99 -5.13 11.08 -17.32
N ALA A 100 -5.46 12.08 -16.49
CA ALA A 100 -4.98 12.16 -15.12
C ALA A 100 -5.55 11.03 -14.23
N TYR A 101 -6.80 10.62 -14.46
CA TYR A 101 -7.39 9.46 -13.78
C TYR A 101 -6.67 8.16 -14.18
N SER A 102 -6.43 7.97 -15.49
CA SER A 102 -5.68 6.81 -16.00
C SER A 102 -4.24 6.75 -15.45
N ARG A 103 -3.56 7.88 -15.32
CA ARG A 103 -2.23 7.94 -14.69
C ARG A 103 -2.29 7.61 -13.20
N TRP A 104 -3.33 8.12 -12.51
CA TRP A 104 -3.53 7.87 -11.09
C TRP A 104 -3.78 6.39 -10.81
N ILE A 105 -4.68 5.73 -11.56
CA ILE A 105 -4.99 4.31 -11.33
C ILE A 105 -3.78 3.42 -11.58
N ILE A 106 -2.99 3.69 -12.63
CA ILE A 106 -1.76 2.93 -12.90
C ILE A 106 -0.76 3.11 -11.74
N ALA A 107 -0.61 4.33 -11.24
CA ALA A 107 0.27 4.59 -10.10
C ALA A 107 -0.22 3.86 -8.85
N ASP A 108 -1.50 3.97 -8.51
CA ASP A 108 -2.10 3.30 -7.35
C ASP A 108 -1.88 1.78 -7.40
N GLN A 109 -2.21 1.14 -8.52
CA GLN A 109 -2.09 -0.31 -8.69
C GLN A 109 -0.64 -0.80 -8.62
N ASN A 110 0.30 -0.04 -9.18
CA ASN A 110 1.71 -0.37 -9.07
C ASN A 110 2.25 -0.20 -7.65
N LEU A 111 1.80 0.84 -6.93
CA LEU A 111 2.19 1.07 -5.54
C LEU A 111 1.59 0.01 -4.62
N ALA A 112 0.34 -0.39 -4.85
CA ALA A 112 -0.31 -1.49 -4.15
C ALA A 112 0.47 -2.81 -4.32
N ALA A 113 0.81 -3.16 -5.57
CA ALA A 113 1.63 -4.33 -5.87
C ALA A 113 3.02 -4.25 -5.22
N ALA A 114 3.65 -3.06 -5.26
CA ALA A 114 4.95 -2.83 -4.64
C ALA A 114 4.89 -3.04 -3.11
N ILE A 115 3.89 -2.47 -2.42
CA ILE A 115 3.66 -2.68 -0.99
C ILE A 115 3.47 -4.18 -0.71
N CYS A 116 2.56 -4.85 -1.42
CA CYS A 116 2.31 -6.29 -1.26
C CYS A 116 3.57 -7.14 -1.43
N SER A 117 4.48 -6.75 -2.34
CA SER A 117 5.75 -7.46 -2.54
C SER A 117 6.72 -7.40 -1.36
N THR A 118 6.50 -6.47 -0.42
CA THR A 118 7.30 -6.32 0.80
C THR A 118 6.68 -7.01 2.02
N ILE A 119 5.53 -7.67 1.86
CA ILE A 119 4.80 -8.29 2.97
C ILE A 119 5.17 -9.77 3.09
N PHE A 120 5.39 -10.24 4.33
CA PHE A 120 5.56 -11.67 4.58
C PHE A 120 4.26 -12.44 4.26
N VAL A 121 4.40 -13.63 3.69
CA VAL A 121 3.26 -14.45 3.22
C VAL A 121 2.18 -14.67 4.28
N GLY A 122 2.54 -14.74 5.57
CA GLY A 122 1.57 -14.90 6.66
C GLY A 122 0.67 -13.69 6.93
N ILE A 123 0.98 -12.50 6.38
CA ILE A 123 0.17 -11.28 6.52
C ILE A 123 -0.59 -10.95 5.23
N LEU A 124 -0.13 -11.47 4.09
CA LEU A 124 -0.69 -11.19 2.77
C LEU A 124 -2.22 -11.46 2.66
N PRO A 125 -2.78 -12.54 3.24
CA PRO A 125 -4.22 -12.81 3.17
C PRO A 125 -5.12 -11.69 3.71
N TYR A 126 -4.60 -10.81 4.58
CA TYR A 126 -5.37 -9.70 5.15
C TYR A 126 -5.56 -8.51 4.20
N VAL A 127 -4.80 -8.46 3.10
CA VAL A 127 -4.79 -7.32 2.18
C VAL A 127 -5.01 -7.70 0.73
N LEU A 128 -4.97 -8.99 0.38
CA LEU A 128 -5.14 -9.46 -1.01
C LEU A 128 -6.50 -9.12 -1.63
N HIS A 129 -7.54 -8.92 -0.83
CA HIS A 129 -8.87 -8.57 -1.30
C HIS A 129 -9.07 -7.04 -1.47
N LEU A 130 -8.03 -6.25 -1.25
CA LEU A 130 -8.09 -4.78 -1.30
C LEU A 130 -7.42 -4.30 -2.58
N ASP A 131 -8.13 -3.49 -3.35
CA ASP A 131 -7.66 -3.03 -4.65
C ASP A 131 -6.79 -1.76 -4.54
N ASN A 132 -7.12 -0.86 -3.62
CA ASN A 132 -6.48 0.45 -3.53
C ASN A 132 -5.29 0.47 -2.56
N CYS A 133 -4.25 1.24 -2.90
CA CYS A 133 -3.05 1.39 -2.07
C CYS A 133 -3.39 1.93 -0.66
N ALA A 134 -4.29 2.91 -0.57
CA ALA A 134 -4.70 3.52 0.69
C ALA A 134 -5.45 2.54 1.61
N ASP A 135 -6.25 1.64 1.02
CA ASP A 135 -6.98 0.61 1.77
C ASP A 135 -6.04 -0.44 2.35
N ILE A 136 -5.09 -0.91 1.53
CA ILE A 136 -4.02 -1.82 1.97
C ILE A 136 -3.24 -1.19 3.12
N TRP A 137 -2.78 0.05 2.94
CA TRP A 137 -1.99 0.78 3.94
C TRP A 137 -2.74 0.91 5.27
N SER A 138 -3.98 1.39 5.22
CA SER A 138 -4.81 1.61 6.41
C SER A 138 -5.12 0.31 7.15
N THR A 139 -5.38 -0.78 6.41
CA THR A 139 -5.65 -2.10 7.00
C THR A 139 -4.43 -2.66 7.72
N LEU A 140 -3.24 -2.53 7.10
CA LEU A 140 -1.99 -2.92 7.75
C LEU A 140 -1.71 -2.07 8.99
N GLU A 141 -1.94 -0.77 8.91
CA GLU A 141 -1.81 0.15 10.05
C GLU A 141 -2.69 -0.25 11.21
N TRP A 142 -4.00 -0.39 10.99
CA TRP A 142 -4.93 -0.73 12.05
C TRP A 142 -4.59 -2.09 12.70
N ARG A 143 -4.36 -3.13 11.89
CA ARG A 143 -4.09 -4.49 12.42
C ARG A 143 -2.75 -4.58 13.13
N LEU A 144 -1.68 -4.13 12.48
CA LEU A 144 -0.33 -4.39 12.97
C LEU A 144 0.12 -3.39 14.04
N GLN A 145 -0.43 -2.16 14.07
CA GLN A 145 -0.25 -1.29 15.23
C GLN A 145 -0.92 -1.86 16.48
N ALA A 146 -2.16 -2.37 16.36
CA ALA A 146 -2.84 -2.99 17.48
C ALA A 146 -2.07 -4.21 18.03
N MET A 147 -1.61 -5.09 17.14
CA MET A 147 -0.77 -6.23 17.52
C MET A 147 0.55 -5.81 18.17
N ASN A 148 1.20 -4.76 17.65
CA ASN A 148 2.42 -4.22 18.23
C ASN A 148 2.18 -3.71 19.66
N ARG A 149 1.11 -2.93 19.88
CA ARG A 149 0.73 -2.44 21.22
C ARG A 149 0.43 -3.58 22.20
N SER A 150 -0.38 -4.55 21.79
CA SER A 150 -0.69 -5.72 22.63
C SER A 150 0.56 -6.53 22.96
N ARG A 151 1.47 -6.71 21.98
CA ARG A 151 2.76 -7.38 22.20
C ARG A 151 3.63 -6.62 23.19
N VAL A 152 3.72 -5.29 23.07
CA VAL A 152 4.47 -4.45 24.01
C VAL A 152 3.91 -4.57 25.42
N ILE A 153 2.58 -4.54 25.58
CA ILE A 153 1.93 -4.72 26.89
C ILE A 153 2.25 -6.11 27.46
N HIS A 154 2.16 -7.15 26.64
CA HIS A 154 2.48 -8.52 27.08
C HIS A 154 3.94 -8.65 27.52
N LEU A 155 4.89 -8.15 26.72
CA LEU A 155 6.31 -8.17 27.06
C LEU A 155 6.62 -7.38 28.33
N LYS A 156 5.98 -6.21 28.52
CA LYS A 156 6.11 -5.44 29.77
C LYS A 156 5.56 -6.21 30.97
N LYS A 157 4.46 -6.94 30.80
CA LYS A 157 3.92 -7.81 31.86
C LYS A 157 4.88 -8.96 32.17
N GLU A 158 5.46 -9.61 31.16
CA GLU A 158 6.47 -10.66 31.38
C GLU A 158 7.68 -10.11 32.13
N LEU A 159 8.18 -8.93 31.73
CA LEU A 159 9.31 -8.28 32.41
C LEU A 159 8.98 -7.94 33.86
N HIS A 160 7.77 -7.45 34.14
CA HIS A 160 7.36 -7.11 35.50
C HIS A 160 7.26 -8.33 36.43
N HIS A 161 6.94 -9.51 35.89
CA HIS A 161 6.78 -10.74 36.66
C HIS A 161 7.97 -11.70 36.49
N ILE A 162 9.07 -11.23 35.90
CA ILE A 162 10.25 -12.07 35.72
C ILE A 162 10.85 -12.41 37.08
N ALA A 163 11.19 -13.68 37.27
CA ALA A 163 11.83 -14.17 38.47
C ALA A 163 12.91 -15.17 38.10
N ILE A 164 14.00 -15.21 38.86
CA ILE A 164 15.12 -16.13 38.59
C ILE A 164 14.68 -17.59 38.72
N GLY A 165 13.82 -17.92 39.70
CA GLY A 165 13.31 -19.27 39.92
C GLY A 165 14.44 -20.29 40.04
N GLN A 166 14.43 -21.31 39.17
CA GLN A 166 15.47 -22.34 39.08
C GLN A 166 16.53 -22.03 38.00
N GLN A 167 16.45 -20.88 37.34
CA GLN A 167 17.40 -20.49 36.29
C GLN A 167 18.74 -20.06 36.90
N THR A 168 19.82 -20.23 36.14
CA THR A 168 21.10 -19.61 36.49
C THR A 168 21.02 -18.08 36.33
N MET A 169 21.85 -17.34 37.06
CA MET A 169 21.92 -15.87 36.94
C MET A 169 22.16 -15.43 35.48
N LEU A 170 23.00 -16.15 34.74
CA LEU A 170 23.29 -15.84 33.34
C LEU A 170 22.05 -16.01 32.44
N GLN A 171 21.28 -17.09 32.62
CA GLN A 171 20.04 -17.32 31.88
C GLN A 171 18.98 -16.27 32.21
N TYR A 172 18.87 -15.91 33.49
CA TYR A 172 17.96 -14.87 33.95
C TYR A 172 18.25 -13.51 33.30
N LEU A 173 19.52 -13.07 33.34
CA LEU A 173 19.95 -11.82 32.70
C LEU A 173 19.78 -11.85 31.17
N ALA A 174 20.05 -13.00 30.53
CA ALA A 174 19.82 -13.17 29.09
C ALA A 174 18.34 -13.05 28.72
N ASN A 175 17.44 -13.59 29.55
CA ASN A 175 15.99 -13.48 29.37
C ASN A 175 15.52 -12.04 29.53
N ILE A 176 15.97 -11.33 30.58
CA ILE A 176 15.68 -9.90 30.77
C ILE A 176 16.15 -9.10 29.55
N LYS A 177 17.40 -9.31 29.11
CA LYS A 177 17.95 -8.62 27.95
C LYS A 177 17.10 -8.87 26.70
N THR A 178 16.68 -10.11 26.47
CA THR A 178 15.84 -10.48 25.33
C THR A 178 14.48 -9.77 25.39
N LEU A 179 13.85 -9.70 26.55
CA LEU A 179 12.60 -8.95 26.74
C LEU A 179 12.81 -7.46 26.46
N VAL A 180 13.82 -6.84 27.05
CA VAL A 180 14.15 -5.41 26.86
C VAL A 180 14.42 -5.11 25.38
N ASP A 181 15.26 -5.91 24.71
CA ASP A 181 15.56 -5.77 23.28
C ASP A 181 14.28 -5.86 22.43
N ASN A 182 13.38 -6.79 22.75
CA ASN A 182 12.10 -6.99 22.03
C ASN A 182 11.11 -5.83 22.22
N ILE A 183 11.14 -5.15 23.37
CA ILE A 183 10.33 -3.96 23.66
C ILE A 183 10.97 -2.72 23.00
N ALA A 184 12.30 -2.59 23.05
CA ALA A 184 13.04 -1.54 22.34
C ALA A 184 12.84 -1.62 20.81
N ALA A 185 12.85 -2.83 20.24
CA ALA A 185 12.56 -3.08 18.82
C ALA A 185 11.12 -2.67 18.42
N ALA A 186 10.21 -2.58 19.39
CA ALA A 186 8.86 -2.07 19.20
C ALA A 186 8.77 -0.53 19.27
N TRP A 187 9.91 0.18 19.39
CA TRP A 187 10.02 1.62 19.62
C TRP A 187 9.47 2.07 20.98
N CYS A 188 9.52 1.19 21.98
CA CYS A 188 9.17 1.49 23.36
C CYS A 188 10.32 1.14 24.30
N PRO A 189 11.49 1.81 24.21
CA PRO A 189 12.61 1.54 25.11
C PRO A 189 12.21 1.75 26.58
N ILE A 190 12.85 1.01 27.48
CA ILE A 190 12.68 1.09 28.94
C ILE A 190 13.92 1.79 29.50
N ASP A 191 13.75 2.60 30.55
CA ASP A 191 14.86 3.26 31.21
C ASP A 191 15.80 2.25 31.89
N ASN A 192 17.09 2.57 31.98
CA ASN A 192 18.07 1.69 32.63
C ASN A 192 17.76 1.51 34.12
N GLU A 193 17.24 2.53 34.81
CA GLU A 193 16.84 2.45 36.22
C GLU A 193 15.68 1.46 36.41
N ASP A 194 14.69 1.51 35.51
CA ASP A 194 13.57 0.57 35.50
C ASP A 194 14.03 -0.87 35.22
N ILE A 195 14.96 -1.06 34.27
CA ILE A 195 15.54 -2.37 33.97
C ILE A 195 16.22 -2.93 35.22
N LEU A 196 17.00 -2.11 35.93
CA LEU A 196 17.68 -2.49 37.16
C LEU A 196 16.66 -2.85 38.26
N LEU A 197 15.61 -2.05 38.43
CA LEU A 197 14.52 -2.33 39.36
C LEU A 197 13.84 -3.68 39.08
N TYR A 198 13.44 -3.94 37.83
CA TYR A 198 12.83 -5.23 37.45
C TYR A 198 13.78 -6.40 37.68
N THR A 199 15.07 -6.21 37.37
CA THR A 199 16.10 -7.24 37.57
C THR A 199 16.25 -7.60 39.05
N LEU A 200 16.28 -6.61 39.94
CA LEU A 200 16.41 -6.82 41.38
C LEU A 200 15.15 -7.42 42.00
N ASN A 201 13.96 -6.98 41.57
CA ASN A 201 12.69 -7.47 42.08
C ASN A 201 12.44 -8.97 41.78
N GLY A 202 13.06 -9.51 40.74
CA GLY A 202 12.95 -10.93 40.39
C GLY A 202 13.93 -11.86 41.11
N LEU A 203 14.76 -11.34 42.03
CA LEU A 203 15.68 -12.14 42.85
C LEU A 203 14.98 -12.61 44.14
N PRO A 204 15.35 -13.78 44.69
CA PRO A 204 14.84 -14.23 45.97
C PRO A 204 15.27 -13.27 47.10
N PRO A 205 14.46 -13.15 48.17
CA PRO A 205 14.78 -12.33 49.34
C PRO A 205 16.02 -12.81 50.10
#